data_AF-A0A3R9FJA2-F1
#
_entry.id   AF-A0A3R9FJA2-F1
#
_cell.length_a   1.000
_cell.length_b   1.000
_cell.length_c   1.000
_cell.angle_alpha   90.00
_cell.angle_beta   90.00
_cell.angle_gamma   90.00
#
_symmetry.space_group_name_H-M   'P 1'
#
loop_
_entity.id
_entity.type
_entity.pdbx_description
1 polymer ?
#
loop_
_entity_poly.entity_id
_entity_poly.type
_entity_poly.pdbx_seq_one_letter_code
_entity_poly.pdbx_strand_id
1 'polypeptide(L)'
;MDVREPALPVDPRWPGEPTVLEVGKARAWLARRGVAVWLPTRVLALRLGGRGLGTRGTPVYAIVFAVLWALTGAVFRRHDLPGEAAALSVLYASFQVTRWRRAQSREQLAEGLTGAAVPPPLRVAAGQVGWWYLVSTGLTFLGGAALCAAAFLTGPRFTWKHWYPPEVAIGLNTFALAFGAGATALVLGRVLRAPVIAEDAASHAVDGVLRAEDPYRFAPSAAYAVLAMPIYVVDWAWPGPLGWISLAYLVVVLVLQLLGWLLARRRHRRLPPGCYGR
;
A
#
# COMPACT_ATOMS: atom_id res chain seq x y z
N MET A 1 -20.29 44.97 8.16
CA MET A 1 -20.03 43.75 8.94
C MET A 1 -18.65 43.26 8.52
N ASP A 2 -17.63 43.58 9.31
CA ASP A 2 -16.27 43.11 9.03
C ASP A 2 -16.18 41.63 9.38
N VAL A 3 -16.14 40.80 8.35
CA VAL A 3 -15.81 39.39 8.49
C VAL A 3 -14.33 39.35 8.85
N ARG A 4 -14.02 39.33 10.16
CA ARG A 4 -12.70 38.97 10.66
C ARG A 4 -12.34 37.63 10.04
N GLU A 5 -11.35 37.61 9.15
CA GLU A 5 -10.73 36.37 8.71
C GLU A 5 -10.34 35.61 9.98
N PRO A 6 -10.90 34.41 10.23
CA PRO A 6 -10.49 33.62 11.37
C PRO A 6 -9.02 33.31 11.15
N ALA A 7 -8.16 33.93 11.96
CA ALA A 7 -6.74 33.63 11.99
C ALA A 7 -6.62 32.11 12.10
N LEU A 8 -6.14 31.47 11.03
CA LEU A 8 -5.81 30.05 11.06
C LEU A 8 -4.82 29.90 12.21
N PRO A 9 -5.16 29.22 13.32
CA PRO A 9 -4.28 29.08 14.47
C PRO A 9 -3.26 27.98 14.14
N VAL A 10 -2.59 28.12 13.00
CA VAL A 10 -1.59 27.19 12.50
C VAL A 10 -0.28 27.95 12.63
N ASP A 11 0.33 27.89 13.81
CA ASP A 11 1.74 28.25 13.91
C ASP A 11 2.56 27.02 13.49
N PRO A 12 3.14 27.01 12.27
CA PRO A 12 3.87 25.85 11.75
C PRO A 12 5.12 25.48 12.56
N ARG A 13 5.49 26.32 13.54
CA ARG A 13 6.66 26.11 14.39
C ARG A 13 6.41 25.16 15.57
N TRP A 14 5.16 24.87 15.91
CA TRP A 14 4.85 23.99 17.03
C TRP A 14 4.73 22.53 16.57
N PRO A 15 5.47 21.60 17.21
CA PRO A 15 5.36 20.17 16.89
C PRO A 15 3.92 19.72 17.14
N GLY A 16 3.23 19.35 16.07
CA GLY A 16 1.85 18.84 16.10
C GLY A 16 0.77 19.82 15.62
N GLU A 17 1.10 21.04 15.20
CA GLU A 17 0.12 21.86 14.46
C GLU A 17 0.04 21.41 12.99
N PRO A 18 -1.17 21.26 12.41
CA PRO A 18 -1.34 20.81 11.05
C PRO A 18 -1.03 21.95 10.09
N THR A 19 -0.14 21.72 9.13
CA THR A 19 0.21 22.72 8.11
C THR A 19 -1.00 23.11 7.26
N VAL A 20 -0.98 24.30 6.65
CA VAL A 20 -2.03 24.77 5.72
C VAL A 20 -2.31 23.75 4.60
N LEU A 21 -1.25 23.09 4.12
CA LEU A 21 -1.33 22.06 3.10
C LEU A 21 -1.98 20.76 3.61
N GLU A 22 -1.75 20.38 4.86
CA GLU A 22 -2.43 19.25 5.51
C GLU A 22 -3.92 19.53 5.70
N VAL A 23 -4.26 20.74 6.18
CA VAL A 23 -5.65 21.21 6.30
C VAL A 23 -6.36 21.18 4.95
N GLY A 24 -5.75 21.75 3.90
CA GLY A 24 -6.32 21.75 2.55
C GLY A 24 -6.55 20.34 1.99
N LYS A 25 -5.60 19.41 2.22
CA LYS A 25 -5.74 18.00 1.83
C LYS A 25 -6.85 17.29 2.59
N ALA A 26 -6.97 17.54 3.89
CA ALA A 26 -8.03 16.97 4.73
C ALA A 26 -9.41 17.44 4.25
N ARG A 27 -9.58 18.76 4.02
CA ARG A 27 -10.81 19.34 3.44
C ARG A 27 -11.16 18.70 2.09
N ALA A 28 -10.20 18.59 1.18
CA ALA A 28 -10.41 17.97 -0.12
C ALA A 28 -10.77 16.48 -0.06
N TRP A 29 -10.31 15.75 0.96
CA TRP A 29 -10.69 14.35 1.19
C TRP A 29 -12.09 14.22 1.78
N LEU A 30 -12.45 15.06 2.75
CA LEU A 30 -13.78 15.12 3.37
C LEU A 30 -14.85 15.54 2.34
N ALA A 31 -14.57 16.57 1.54
CA ALA A 31 -15.48 17.06 0.51
C ALA A 31 -15.81 15.99 -0.53
N ARG A 32 -14.81 15.18 -0.93
CA ARG A 32 -15.02 14.04 -1.85
C ARG A 32 -15.91 12.93 -1.28
N ARG A 33 -16.15 12.93 0.04
CA ARG A 33 -17.06 12.00 0.73
C ARG A 33 -18.37 12.66 1.18
N GLY A 34 -18.64 13.86 0.67
CA GLY A 34 -19.89 14.59 0.92
C GLY A 34 -19.90 15.42 2.20
N VAL A 35 -18.74 15.62 2.85
CA VAL A 35 -18.65 16.43 4.07
C VAL A 35 -17.88 17.72 3.74
N ALA A 36 -18.60 18.84 3.71
CA ALA A 36 -18.00 20.16 3.57
C ALA A 36 -17.67 20.72 4.97
N VAL A 37 -16.39 21.02 5.21
CA VAL A 37 -15.91 21.60 6.47
C VAL A 37 -14.99 22.77 6.13
N TRP A 38 -15.11 23.86 6.88
CA TRP A 38 -14.23 25.01 6.72
C TRP A 38 -12.85 24.74 7.33
N LEU A 39 -12.81 24.19 8.54
CA LEU A 39 -11.61 23.82 9.26
C LEU A 39 -11.78 22.44 9.94
N PRO A 40 -11.15 21.37 9.40
CA PRO A 40 -11.15 20.06 10.03
C PRO A 40 -10.54 20.12 11.44
N THR A 41 -10.92 19.19 12.32
CA THR A 41 -10.26 19.07 13.63
C THR A 41 -8.76 18.83 13.48
N ARG A 42 -7.98 19.23 14.48
CA ARG A 42 -6.51 19.14 14.47
C ARG A 42 -6.04 17.71 14.20
N VAL A 43 -6.63 16.74 14.89
CA VAL A 43 -6.33 15.31 14.71
C VAL A 43 -6.67 14.85 13.29
N LEU A 44 -7.84 15.22 12.75
CA LEU A 44 -8.23 14.86 11.39
C LEU A 44 -7.29 15.48 10.34
N ALA A 45 -6.91 16.74 10.52
CA ALA A 45 -5.99 17.44 9.63
C ALA A 45 -4.62 16.76 9.56
N LEU A 46 -4.04 16.38 10.71
CA LEU A 46 -2.79 15.64 10.77
C LEU A 46 -2.88 14.26 10.09
N ARG A 47 -3.92 13.49 10.42
CA ARG A 47 -4.08 12.10 9.93
C ARG A 47 -4.35 12.05 8.43
N LEU A 48 -5.24 12.90 7.92
CA LEU A 48 -5.60 12.95 6.51
C LEU A 48 -4.52 13.67 5.68
N GLY A 49 -3.98 14.76 6.20
CA GLY A 49 -2.96 15.57 5.56
C GLY A 49 -1.64 14.84 5.38
N GLY A 50 -1.16 14.17 6.44
CA GLY A 50 0.10 13.42 6.44
C GLY A 50 0.11 12.24 5.46
N ARG A 51 -1.05 11.62 5.23
CA ARG A 51 -1.21 10.56 4.22
C ARG A 51 -1.19 11.09 2.78
N GLY A 52 -1.31 12.40 2.57
CA GLY A 52 -1.46 12.98 1.23
C GLY A 52 -2.82 12.63 0.61
N LEU A 53 -3.86 12.46 1.44
CA LEU A 53 -5.14 11.91 0.99
C LEU A 53 -5.95 12.87 0.10
N GLY A 54 -5.57 14.16 0.00
CA GLY A 54 -6.21 15.21 -0.81
C GLY A 54 -5.77 15.34 -2.28
N THR A 55 -4.60 14.83 -2.63
CA THR A 55 -3.98 15.04 -3.94
C THR A 55 -4.21 13.83 -4.86
N ARG A 56 -4.48 14.07 -6.16
CA ARG A 56 -4.55 13.04 -7.22
C ARG A 56 -3.21 12.32 -7.49
N GLY A 57 -2.30 12.24 -6.52
CA GLY A 57 -0.89 11.87 -6.68
C GLY A 57 -0.60 10.41 -7.05
N THR A 58 -1.56 9.64 -7.55
CA THR A 58 -1.38 8.24 -7.91
C THR A 58 -0.74 8.00 -9.30
N PRO A 59 -0.95 8.82 -10.35
CA PRO A 59 -0.43 8.50 -11.68
C PRO A 59 1.07 8.78 -11.80
N VAL A 60 1.59 9.84 -11.15
CA VAL A 60 3.02 10.20 -11.27
C VAL A 60 3.92 9.08 -10.75
N TYR A 61 3.61 8.50 -9.58
CA TYR A 61 4.41 7.40 -9.06
C TYR A 61 4.27 6.12 -9.89
N ALA A 62 3.07 5.84 -10.42
CA ALA A 62 2.87 4.71 -11.31
C ALA A 62 3.69 4.87 -12.61
N ILE A 63 3.72 6.09 -13.18
CA ILE A 63 4.52 6.41 -14.37
C ILE A 63 6.02 6.30 -14.06
N VAL A 64 6.50 6.92 -12.98
CA VAL A 64 7.91 6.84 -12.59
C VAL A 64 8.33 5.40 -12.35
N PHE A 65 7.49 4.61 -11.66
CA PHE A 65 7.76 3.21 -11.42
C PHE A 65 7.75 2.39 -12.72
N ALA A 66 6.81 2.64 -13.64
CA ALA A 66 6.77 1.98 -14.95
C ALA A 66 8.01 2.32 -15.79
N VAL A 67 8.48 3.56 -15.76
CA VAL A 67 9.72 3.98 -16.42
C VAL A 67 10.93 3.29 -15.80
N LEU A 68 11.05 3.28 -14.46
CA LEU A 68 12.12 2.58 -13.76
C LEU A 68 12.11 1.07 -14.05
N TRP A 69 10.93 0.46 -14.09
CA TRP A 69 10.74 -0.93 -14.47
C TRP A 69 11.27 -1.20 -15.89
N ALA A 70 10.85 -0.39 -16.87
CA ALA A 70 11.28 -0.54 -18.26
C ALA A 70 12.79 -0.35 -18.43
N LEU A 71 13.38 0.67 -17.78
CA LEU A 71 14.82 0.94 -17.83
C LEU A 71 15.62 -0.17 -17.15
N THR A 72 15.21 -0.59 -15.96
CA THR A 72 15.89 -1.67 -15.23
C THR A 72 15.83 -2.97 -16.03
N GLY A 73 14.67 -3.32 -16.59
CA GLY A 73 14.56 -4.49 -17.45
C GLY A 73 15.33 -4.40 -18.76
N ALA A 74 15.50 -3.21 -19.33
CA ALA A 74 16.40 -3.03 -20.47
C ALA A 74 17.86 -3.29 -20.09
N VAL A 75 18.32 -2.76 -18.94
CA VAL A 75 19.69 -2.95 -18.45
C VAL A 75 19.97 -4.41 -18.08
N PHE A 76 19.08 -5.03 -17.30
CA PHE A 76 19.25 -6.42 -16.85
C PHE A 76 19.25 -7.39 -18.03
N ARG A 77 18.35 -7.23 -19.01
CA ARG A 77 18.35 -8.07 -20.22
C ARG A 77 19.57 -7.84 -21.10
N ARG A 78 20.04 -6.60 -21.24
CA ARG A 78 21.24 -6.27 -22.05
C ARG A 78 22.51 -6.90 -21.48
N HIS A 79 22.60 -7.01 -20.16
CA HIS A 79 23.76 -7.55 -19.45
C HIS A 79 23.56 -8.98 -18.93
N ASP A 80 22.46 -9.63 -19.30
CA ASP A 80 22.06 -10.96 -18.84
C ASP A 80 22.17 -11.13 -17.31
N LEU A 81 21.70 -10.13 -16.55
CA LEU A 81 21.81 -10.13 -15.09
C LEU A 81 20.61 -10.83 -14.44
N PRO A 82 20.83 -11.72 -13.44
CA PRO A 82 19.73 -12.27 -12.67
C PRO A 82 19.19 -11.24 -11.67
N GLY A 83 17.92 -11.39 -11.27
CA GLY A 83 17.36 -10.64 -10.14
C GLY A 83 16.75 -9.28 -10.46
N GLU A 84 16.38 -9.00 -11.71
CA GLU A 84 15.63 -7.79 -12.09
C GLU A 84 14.40 -7.58 -11.18
N ALA A 85 13.58 -8.63 -11.08
CA ALA A 85 12.39 -8.67 -10.24
C ALA A 85 12.71 -8.47 -8.76
N ALA A 86 13.86 -8.96 -8.28
CA ALA A 86 14.31 -8.76 -6.91
C ALA A 86 14.70 -7.31 -6.64
N ALA A 87 15.51 -6.71 -7.51
CA ALA A 87 15.90 -5.31 -7.40
C ALA A 87 14.67 -4.38 -7.41
N LEU A 88 13.74 -4.62 -8.34
CA LEU A 88 12.51 -3.82 -8.46
C LEU A 88 11.57 -4.03 -7.27
N SER A 89 11.46 -5.25 -6.76
CA SER A 89 10.66 -5.55 -5.55
C SER A 89 11.23 -4.88 -4.30
N VAL A 90 12.55 -4.91 -4.11
CA VAL A 90 13.22 -4.24 -2.98
C VAL A 90 13.04 -2.73 -3.08
N LEU A 91 13.28 -2.14 -4.26
CA LEU A 91 13.08 -0.71 -4.48
C LEU A 91 11.63 -0.30 -4.21
N TYR A 92 10.66 -1.07 -4.73
CA TYR A 92 9.24 -0.84 -4.51
C TYR A 92 8.86 -0.93 -3.04
N ALA A 93 9.27 -2.00 -2.36
CA ALA A 93 9.01 -2.21 -0.95
C ALA A 93 9.61 -1.10 -0.08
N SER A 94 10.88 -0.71 -0.33
CA SER A 94 11.53 0.39 0.38
C SER A 94 10.79 1.71 0.17
N PHE A 95 10.40 2.03 -1.07
CA PHE A 95 9.59 3.22 -1.35
C PHE A 95 8.27 3.23 -0.58
N GLN A 96 7.56 2.09 -0.56
CA GLN A 96 6.29 1.97 0.14
C GLN A 96 6.46 2.09 1.66
N VAL A 97 7.48 1.45 2.24
CA VAL A 97 7.81 1.57 3.66
C VAL A 97 8.22 3.00 4.02
N THR A 98 9.01 3.70 3.20
CA THR A 98 9.37 5.10 3.44
C THR A 98 8.15 6.00 3.41
N ARG A 99 7.25 5.82 2.45
CA ARG A 99 5.98 6.57 2.38
C ARG A 99 5.10 6.31 3.59
N TRP A 100 4.98 5.06 4.00
CA TRP A 100 4.24 4.66 5.19
C TRP A 100 4.86 5.28 6.45
N ARG A 101 6.18 5.20 6.65
CA ARG A 101 6.87 5.81 7.81
C ARG A 101 6.63 7.31 7.91
N ARG A 102 6.61 8.03 6.77
CA ARG A 102 6.29 9.47 6.74
C ARG A 102 4.84 9.76 7.13
N ALA A 103 3.90 8.89 6.76
CA ALA A 103 2.52 9.01 7.24
C ALA A 103 2.42 8.67 8.73
N GLN A 104 3.18 7.67 9.20
CA GLN A 104 3.16 7.20 10.57
C GLN A 104 3.68 8.23 11.57
N SER A 105 4.68 9.04 11.21
CA SER A 105 5.18 10.09 12.12
C SER A 105 4.11 11.13 12.43
N ARG A 106 3.26 11.47 11.44
CA ARG A 106 2.10 12.36 11.65
C ARG A 106 1.00 11.68 12.44
N GLU A 107 0.84 10.36 12.28
CA GLU A 107 -0.11 9.59 13.07
C GLU A 107 0.29 9.49 14.54
N GLN A 108 1.58 9.32 14.84
CA GLN A 108 2.09 9.32 16.23
C GLN A 108 1.85 10.67 16.94
N LEU A 109 1.99 11.79 16.22
CA LEU A 109 1.62 13.10 16.76
C LEU A 109 0.13 13.18 17.07
N ALA A 110 -0.72 12.63 16.19
CA ALA A 110 -2.16 12.57 16.43
C ALA A 110 -2.53 11.64 17.60
N GLU A 111 -1.86 10.48 17.74
CA GLU A 111 -1.98 9.58 18.90
C GLU A 111 -1.66 10.31 20.20
N GLY A 112 -0.60 11.13 20.23
CA GLY A 112 -0.22 11.92 21.40
C GLY A 112 -1.25 12.98 21.80
N LEU A 113 -2.05 13.49 20.87
CA LEU A 113 -3.08 14.50 21.13
C LEU A 113 -4.39 13.89 21.66
N THR A 114 -4.73 12.67 21.26
CA THR A 114 -5.97 12.00 21.71
C THR A 114 -5.81 11.26 23.05
N GLY A 115 -4.59 11.10 23.54
CA GLY A 115 -4.29 10.29 24.73
C GLY A 115 -4.23 8.79 24.45
N ALA A 116 -4.01 8.00 25.49
CA ALA A 116 -3.80 6.55 25.39
C ALA A 116 -5.11 5.82 25.04
N ALA A 117 -5.32 5.54 23.75
CA ALA A 117 -6.43 4.71 23.29
C ALA A 117 -6.04 3.23 23.22
N VAL A 118 -6.99 2.35 23.56
CA VAL A 118 -6.79 0.90 23.52
C VAL A 118 -6.89 0.41 22.06
N PRO A 119 -5.98 -0.46 21.59
CA PRO A 119 -6.10 -1.04 20.26
C PRO A 119 -7.36 -1.93 20.15
N PRO A 120 -8.05 -1.91 19.01
CA PRO A 120 -9.23 -2.75 18.83
C PRO A 120 -8.84 -4.23 18.81
N PRO A 121 -9.76 -5.16 19.15
CA PRO A 121 -9.52 -6.59 19.00
C PRO A 121 -9.12 -6.93 17.56
N LEU A 122 -8.16 -7.85 17.38
CA LEU A 122 -7.63 -8.22 16.06
C LEU A 122 -8.73 -8.63 15.06
N ARG A 123 -9.79 -9.29 15.53
CA ARG A 123 -10.94 -9.66 14.69
C ARG A 123 -11.67 -8.44 14.11
N VAL A 124 -11.81 -7.37 14.89
CA VAL A 124 -12.44 -6.11 14.46
C VAL A 124 -11.53 -5.40 13.47
N ALA A 125 -10.24 -5.30 13.79
CA ALA A 125 -9.25 -4.66 12.92
C ALA A 125 -9.13 -5.40 11.57
N ALA A 126 -9.10 -6.72 11.57
CA ALA A 126 -9.10 -7.53 10.34
C ALA A 126 -10.39 -7.34 9.53
N GLY A 127 -11.53 -7.21 10.20
CA GLY A 127 -12.81 -6.89 9.56
C GLY A 127 -12.85 -5.50 8.92
N GLN A 128 -12.11 -4.53 9.46
CA GLN A 128 -11.96 -3.18 8.89
C GLN A 128 -11.05 -3.18 7.66
N VAL A 129 -9.94 -3.91 7.69
CA VAL A 129 -9.07 -4.12 6.51
C VAL A 129 -9.83 -4.82 5.38
N GLY A 130 -10.68 -5.77 5.75
CA GLY A 130 -11.55 -6.50 4.83
C GLY A 130 -10.93 -7.80 4.35
N TRP A 131 -11.75 -8.86 4.32
CA TRP A 131 -11.30 -10.22 3.97
C TRP A 131 -10.72 -10.33 2.56
N TRP A 132 -11.23 -9.56 1.60
CA TRP A 132 -10.72 -9.55 0.22
C TRP A 132 -9.23 -9.18 0.15
N TYR A 133 -8.79 -8.17 0.91
CA TYR A 133 -7.38 -7.77 0.96
C TYR A 133 -6.52 -8.85 1.64
N LEU A 134 -7.01 -9.45 2.71
CA LEU A 134 -6.28 -10.47 3.44
C LEU A 134 -6.11 -11.73 2.59
N VAL A 135 -7.17 -12.15 1.88
CA VAL A 135 -7.14 -13.28 0.95
C VAL A 135 -6.23 -12.98 -0.25
N SER A 136 -6.33 -11.80 -0.88
CA SER A 136 -5.44 -11.44 -2.00
C SER A 136 -3.97 -11.40 -1.57
N THR A 137 -3.69 -10.90 -0.36
CA THR A 137 -2.34 -10.85 0.21
C THR A 137 -1.80 -12.25 0.52
N GLY A 138 -2.61 -13.10 1.16
CA GLY A 138 -2.26 -14.49 1.40
C GLY A 138 -1.99 -15.24 0.10
N LEU A 139 -2.89 -15.12 -0.88
CA LEU A 139 -2.71 -15.73 -2.19
C LEU A 139 -1.46 -15.20 -2.90
N THR A 140 -1.18 -13.91 -2.83
CA THR A 140 0.01 -13.31 -3.45
C THR A 140 1.28 -14.00 -2.92
N PHE A 141 1.48 -14.01 -1.61
CA PHE A 141 2.76 -14.53 -1.08
C PHE A 141 2.82 -16.05 -1.04
N LEU A 142 1.74 -16.74 -0.64
CA LEU A 142 1.71 -18.20 -0.59
C LEU A 142 1.68 -18.81 -1.99
N GLY A 143 0.88 -18.26 -2.90
CA GLY A 143 0.84 -18.70 -4.29
C GLY A 143 2.15 -18.40 -5.02
N GLY A 144 2.75 -17.24 -4.77
CA GLY A 144 4.08 -16.91 -5.30
C GLY A 144 5.16 -17.87 -4.79
N ALA A 145 5.17 -18.19 -3.50
CA ALA A 145 6.10 -19.16 -2.92
C ALA A 145 5.91 -20.57 -3.52
N ALA A 146 4.66 -21.01 -3.69
CA ALA A 146 4.34 -22.29 -4.32
C ALA A 146 4.83 -22.35 -5.78
N LEU A 147 4.67 -21.25 -6.54
CA LEU A 147 5.16 -21.15 -7.90
C LEU A 147 6.70 -21.13 -7.96
N CYS A 148 7.38 -20.45 -7.04
CA CYS A 148 8.85 -20.52 -6.94
C CYS A 148 9.32 -21.95 -6.62
N ALA A 149 8.65 -22.66 -5.70
CA ALA A 149 8.96 -24.05 -5.39
C ALA A 149 8.71 -24.97 -6.59
N ALA A 150 7.59 -24.81 -7.30
CA ALA A 150 7.31 -25.56 -8.51
C ALA A 150 8.37 -25.31 -9.59
N ALA A 151 8.77 -24.05 -9.78
CA ALA A 151 9.82 -23.66 -10.71
C ALA A 151 11.18 -24.30 -10.34
N PHE A 152 11.50 -24.39 -9.05
CA PHE A 152 12.70 -25.06 -8.55
C PHE A 152 12.68 -26.57 -8.81
N LEU A 153 11.54 -27.23 -8.62
CA LEU A 153 11.42 -28.68 -8.77
C LEU A 153 11.33 -29.13 -10.23
N THR A 154 10.77 -28.29 -11.10
CA THR A 154 10.51 -28.62 -12.51
C THR A 154 11.47 -27.96 -13.50
N GLY A 155 12.29 -27.03 -13.03
CA GLY A 155 13.20 -26.27 -13.88
C GLY A 155 14.34 -27.12 -14.46
N PRO A 156 14.77 -26.83 -15.70
CA PRO A 156 15.94 -27.47 -16.28
C PRO A 156 17.18 -27.12 -15.47
N ARG A 157 18.00 -28.12 -15.10
CA ARG A 157 19.23 -27.91 -14.31
C ARG A 157 20.34 -27.17 -15.07
N PHE A 158 20.20 -27.03 -16.38
CA PHE A 158 21.15 -26.32 -17.24
C PHE A 158 20.40 -25.61 -18.35
N THR A 159 20.64 -24.31 -18.50
CA THR A 159 20.16 -23.52 -19.63
C THR A 159 21.37 -22.87 -20.29
N TRP A 160 21.59 -23.16 -21.57
CA TRP A 160 22.69 -22.56 -22.35
C TRP A 160 22.48 -21.08 -22.67
N LYS A 161 21.30 -20.55 -22.32
CA LYS A 161 20.85 -19.20 -22.67
C LYS A 161 21.32 -18.13 -21.69
N HIS A 162 21.62 -18.52 -20.45
CA HIS A 162 22.03 -17.61 -19.39
C HIS A 162 23.36 -18.07 -18.81
N TRP A 163 24.26 -17.13 -18.48
CA TRP A 163 25.54 -17.48 -17.85
C TRP A 163 25.38 -17.89 -16.38
N TYR A 164 24.23 -17.60 -15.76
CA TYR A 164 23.93 -17.91 -14.37
C TYR A 164 23.02 -19.14 -14.23
N PRO A 165 23.18 -19.92 -13.15
CA PRO A 165 22.33 -21.08 -12.89
C PRO A 165 20.89 -20.66 -12.53
N PRO A 166 19.85 -21.40 -12.99
CA PRO A 166 18.44 -21.11 -12.71
C PRO A 166 18.08 -20.97 -11.22
N GLU A 167 18.81 -21.66 -10.35
CA GLU A 167 18.65 -21.63 -8.90
C GLU A 167 18.94 -20.24 -8.33
N VAL A 168 19.90 -19.49 -8.90
CA VAL A 168 20.17 -18.09 -8.53
C VAL A 168 18.99 -17.21 -8.95
N ALA A 169 18.48 -17.44 -10.16
CA ALA A 169 17.18 -17.00 -10.66
C ALA A 169 16.09 -17.06 -9.59
N ILE A 170 15.75 -18.29 -9.22
CA ILE A 170 14.65 -18.60 -8.32
C ILE A 170 14.91 -18.10 -6.90
N GLY A 171 16.15 -18.21 -6.42
CA GLY A 171 16.56 -17.75 -5.09
C GLY A 171 16.37 -16.25 -4.91
N LEU A 172 16.84 -15.43 -5.87
CA LEU A 172 16.67 -13.97 -5.82
C LEU A 172 15.20 -13.56 -5.81
N ASN A 173 14.36 -14.29 -6.52
CA ASN A 173 12.93 -14.01 -6.55
C ASN A 173 12.17 -14.48 -5.32
N THR A 174 12.57 -15.61 -4.76
CA THR A 174 12.07 -16.07 -3.47
C THR A 174 12.41 -15.02 -2.40
N PHE A 175 13.64 -14.50 -2.43
CA PHE A 175 14.05 -13.37 -1.59
C PHE A 175 13.19 -12.12 -1.85
N ALA A 176 12.92 -11.77 -3.11
CA ALA A 176 12.06 -10.64 -3.48
C ALA A 176 10.65 -10.76 -2.88
N LEU A 177 10.02 -11.93 -3.00
CA LEU A 177 8.71 -12.22 -2.43
C LEU A 177 8.74 -12.16 -0.90
N ALA A 178 9.77 -12.72 -0.26
CA ALA A 178 9.94 -12.67 1.18
C ALA A 178 10.11 -11.23 1.68
N PHE A 179 10.89 -10.40 0.97
CA PHE A 179 11.07 -9.00 1.29
C PHE A 179 9.77 -8.20 1.14
N GLY A 180 9.03 -8.43 0.04
CA GLY A 180 7.70 -7.84 -0.17
C GLY A 180 6.67 -8.27 0.87
N ALA A 181 6.72 -9.54 1.30
CA ALA A 181 5.89 -10.06 2.39
C ALA A 181 6.23 -9.40 3.71
N GLY A 182 7.52 -9.26 4.04
CA GLY A 182 7.99 -8.56 5.23
C GLY A 182 7.56 -7.09 5.27
N ALA A 183 7.72 -6.36 4.16
CA ALA A 183 7.26 -4.98 4.03
C ALA A 183 5.73 -4.87 4.20
N THR A 184 4.97 -5.79 3.59
CA THR A 184 3.51 -5.84 3.71
C THR A 184 3.07 -6.17 5.14
N ALA A 185 3.71 -7.14 5.78
CA ALA A 185 3.44 -7.55 7.15
C ALA A 185 3.75 -6.44 8.16
N LEU A 186 4.80 -5.64 7.92
CA LEU A 186 5.15 -4.49 8.73
C LEU A 186 4.07 -3.40 8.69
N VAL A 187 3.55 -3.06 7.50
CA VAL A 187 2.44 -2.11 7.35
C VAL A 187 1.16 -2.68 7.96
N LEU A 188 0.78 -3.90 7.58
CA LEU A 188 -0.46 -4.54 8.02
C LEU A 188 -0.46 -4.77 9.53
N GLY A 189 0.66 -5.21 10.10
CA GLY A 189 0.83 -5.42 11.53
C GLY A 189 0.58 -4.13 12.33
N ARG A 190 1.06 -2.98 11.84
CA ARG A 190 0.75 -1.70 12.49
C ARG A 190 -0.72 -1.30 12.30
N VAL A 191 -1.30 -1.45 11.12
CA VAL A 191 -2.72 -1.12 10.87
C VAL A 191 -3.64 -1.94 11.78
N LEU A 192 -3.33 -3.23 11.99
CA LEU A 192 -4.12 -4.13 12.83
C LEU A 192 -3.96 -3.86 14.33
N ARG A 193 -2.81 -3.33 14.76
CA ARG A 193 -2.50 -3.07 16.18
C ARG A 193 -2.56 -1.59 16.57
N ALA A 194 -2.85 -0.70 15.63
CA ALA A 194 -2.91 0.73 15.92
C ALA A 194 -4.05 1.04 16.91
N PRO A 195 -3.84 1.93 17.89
CA PRO A 195 -4.91 2.43 18.74
C PRO A 195 -5.94 3.21 17.92
N VAL A 196 -7.18 3.27 18.39
CA VAL A 196 -8.23 4.07 17.73
C VAL A 196 -7.96 5.55 18.02
N ILE A 197 -7.71 6.34 16.98
CA ILE A 197 -7.39 7.77 17.14
C ILE A 197 -8.63 8.59 16.76
N ALA A 198 -9.48 8.88 17.75
CA ALA A 198 -10.72 9.59 17.56
C ALA A 198 -11.04 10.50 18.75
N GLU A 199 -11.37 11.76 18.48
CA GLU A 199 -11.87 12.71 19.49
C GLU A 199 -13.39 12.59 19.68
N ASP A 200 -14.10 12.20 18.61
CA ASP A 200 -15.55 12.10 18.56
C ASP A 200 -16.02 10.94 17.64
N ALA A 201 -17.34 10.73 17.58
CA ALA A 201 -17.94 9.69 16.74
C ALA A 201 -17.62 9.86 15.24
N ALA A 202 -17.48 11.11 14.78
CA ALA A 202 -17.13 11.43 13.40
C ALA A 202 -15.68 11.00 13.08
N SER A 203 -14.74 11.31 13.98
CA SER A 203 -13.34 10.91 13.91
C SER A 203 -13.18 9.39 13.99
N HIS A 204 -14.02 8.71 14.78
CA HIS A 204 -14.06 7.25 14.85
C HIS A 204 -14.49 6.64 13.50
N ALA A 205 -15.46 7.25 12.81
CA ALA A 205 -15.83 6.83 11.47
C ALA A 205 -14.67 7.02 10.47
N VAL A 206 -13.96 8.15 10.54
CA VAL A 206 -12.76 8.38 9.70
C VAL A 206 -11.66 7.36 10.00
N ASP A 207 -11.41 7.01 11.26
CA ASP A 207 -10.43 5.99 11.65
C ASP A 207 -10.70 4.64 10.96
N GLY A 208 -11.95 4.18 10.99
CA GLY A 208 -12.36 2.95 10.32
C GLY A 208 -12.13 2.98 8.81
N VAL A 209 -12.40 4.11 8.16
CA VAL A 209 -12.13 4.28 6.71
C VAL A 209 -10.62 4.25 6.43
N LEU A 210 -9.82 4.94 7.25
CA LEU A 210 -8.38 4.99 7.07
C LEU A 210 -7.74 3.62 7.21
N ARG A 211 -8.16 2.82 8.20
CA ARG A 211 -7.69 1.44 8.35
C ARG A 211 -8.04 0.53 7.18
N ALA A 212 -9.19 0.76 6.54
CA ALA A 212 -9.58 0.04 5.34
C ALA A 212 -8.75 0.46 4.12
N GLU A 213 -8.38 1.74 4.00
CA GLU A 213 -7.68 2.29 2.82
C GLU A 213 -6.15 2.14 2.89
N ASP A 214 -5.55 2.23 4.07
CA ASP A 214 -4.10 2.25 4.27
C ASP A 214 -3.40 0.99 3.71
N PRO A 215 -3.91 -0.25 3.90
CA PRO A 215 -3.30 -1.43 3.31
C PRO A 215 -3.23 -1.37 1.78
N TYR A 216 -4.30 -0.94 1.11
CA TYR A 216 -4.31 -0.78 -0.35
C TYR A 216 -3.36 0.33 -0.84
N ARG A 217 -3.12 1.35 -0.01
CA ARG A 217 -2.29 2.50 -0.38
C ARG A 217 -0.80 2.25 -0.15
N PHE A 218 -0.45 1.65 0.99
CA PHE A 218 0.92 1.50 1.45
C PHE A 218 1.45 0.07 1.30
N ALA A 219 0.59 -0.93 1.09
CA ALA A 219 1.00 -2.30 0.90
C ALA A 219 0.16 -3.04 -0.17
N PRO A 220 0.06 -2.53 -1.41
CA PRO A 220 -0.64 -3.23 -2.48
C PRO A 220 0.09 -4.53 -2.87
N SER A 221 -0.26 -5.62 -2.20
CA SER A 221 0.42 -6.93 -2.31
C SER A 221 0.48 -7.44 -3.75
N ALA A 222 -0.58 -7.26 -4.52
CA ALA A 222 -0.64 -7.67 -5.94
C ALA A 222 0.48 -7.07 -6.82
N ALA A 223 1.08 -5.94 -6.44
CA ALA A 223 2.24 -5.43 -7.15
C ALA A 223 3.39 -6.45 -7.15
N TYR A 224 3.65 -7.11 -6.02
CA TYR A 224 4.72 -8.12 -5.93
C TYR A 224 4.46 -9.35 -6.82
N ALA A 225 3.20 -9.72 -7.07
CA ALA A 225 2.87 -10.76 -8.04
C ALA A 225 3.24 -10.33 -9.48
N VAL A 226 3.00 -9.07 -9.83
CA VAL A 226 3.41 -8.49 -11.13
C VAL A 226 4.94 -8.45 -11.23
N LEU A 227 5.62 -7.98 -10.18
CA LEU A 227 7.09 -7.87 -10.20
C LEU A 227 7.77 -9.24 -10.29
N ALA A 228 7.17 -10.28 -9.72
CA ALA A 228 7.67 -11.66 -9.82
C ALA A 228 7.33 -12.33 -11.17
N MET A 229 6.46 -11.73 -12.00
CA MET A 229 5.99 -12.36 -13.24
C MET A 229 7.08 -12.66 -14.29
N PRO A 230 8.14 -11.84 -14.47
CA PRO A 230 9.20 -12.14 -15.44
C PRO A 230 9.81 -13.54 -15.28
N ILE A 231 9.87 -14.10 -14.08
CA ILE A 231 10.40 -15.47 -13.85
C ILE A 231 9.58 -16.52 -14.59
N TYR A 232 8.27 -16.34 -14.59
CA TYR A 232 7.32 -17.30 -15.13
C TYR A 232 7.08 -17.12 -16.63
N VAL A 233 7.54 -16.00 -17.19
CA VAL A 233 7.34 -15.60 -18.58
C VAL A 233 8.64 -15.54 -19.37
N VAL A 234 9.81 -15.46 -18.72
CA VAL A 234 11.11 -15.49 -19.39
C VAL A 234 11.34 -16.89 -19.97
N ASP A 235 11.53 -16.93 -21.28
CA ASP A 235 12.25 -17.83 -22.20
C ASP A 235 12.33 -19.35 -21.99
N TRP A 236 12.23 -19.88 -20.78
CA TRP A 236 12.24 -21.33 -20.49
C TRP A 236 10.84 -21.85 -20.11
N ALA A 237 9.92 -20.97 -19.72
CA ALA A 237 8.58 -21.35 -19.26
C ALA A 237 7.43 -20.98 -20.23
N TRP A 238 7.71 -20.28 -21.33
CA TRP A 238 6.72 -19.92 -22.34
C TRP A 238 7.01 -20.62 -23.68
N PRO A 239 6.16 -21.53 -24.19
CA PRO A 239 4.83 -21.94 -23.70
C PRO A 239 4.87 -23.30 -22.97
N GLY A 240 4.78 -23.30 -21.64
CA GLY A 240 4.60 -24.51 -20.81
C GLY A 240 3.40 -24.41 -19.85
N PRO A 241 2.95 -25.54 -19.25
CA PRO A 241 1.84 -25.54 -18.29
C PRO A 241 2.05 -24.58 -17.10
N LEU A 242 3.30 -24.46 -16.61
CA LEU A 242 3.65 -23.57 -15.51
C LEU A 242 3.47 -22.09 -15.88
N GLY A 243 3.75 -21.71 -17.12
CA GLY A 243 3.53 -20.34 -17.62
C GLY A 243 2.04 -19.96 -17.61
N TRP A 244 1.17 -20.87 -18.06
CA TRP A 244 -0.29 -20.66 -18.01
C TRP A 244 -0.83 -20.60 -16.58
N ILE A 245 -0.35 -21.48 -15.69
CA ILE A 245 -0.72 -21.46 -14.27
C ILE A 245 -0.30 -20.14 -13.62
N SER A 246 0.90 -19.65 -13.94
CA SER A 246 1.42 -18.38 -13.41
C SER A 246 0.62 -17.17 -13.92
N LEU A 247 0.21 -17.19 -15.20
CA LEU A 247 -0.68 -16.17 -15.75
C LEU A 247 -2.06 -16.19 -15.06
N ALA A 248 -2.64 -17.38 -14.89
CA ALA A 248 -3.92 -17.54 -14.19
C ALA A 248 -3.83 -17.05 -12.74
N TYR A 249 -2.76 -17.41 -12.03
CA TYR A 249 -2.45 -16.91 -10.68
C TYR A 249 -2.38 -15.38 -10.65
N LEU A 250 -1.65 -14.75 -11.58
CA LEU A 250 -1.53 -13.31 -11.66
C LEU A 250 -2.90 -12.64 -11.87
N VAL A 251 -3.70 -13.15 -12.81
CA VAL A 251 -5.05 -12.65 -13.09
C VAL A 251 -5.92 -12.75 -11.84
N VAL A 252 -5.92 -13.90 -11.15
CA VAL A 252 -6.70 -14.10 -9.92
C VAL A 252 -6.29 -13.11 -8.83
N VAL A 253 -4.98 -12.95 -8.58
CA VAL A 253 -4.47 -12.00 -7.57
C VAL A 253 -4.88 -10.56 -7.90
N LEU A 254 -4.73 -10.13 -9.16
CA LEU A 254 -5.11 -8.79 -9.60
C LEU A 254 -6.61 -8.55 -9.47
N VAL A 255 -7.43 -9.52 -9.89
CA VAL A 255 -8.89 -9.44 -9.78
C VAL A 255 -9.33 -9.36 -8.32
N LEU A 256 -8.79 -10.21 -7.44
CA LEU A 256 -9.12 -10.18 -6.01
C LEU A 256 -8.72 -8.85 -5.36
N GLN A 257 -7.52 -8.35 -5.66
CA GLN A 257 -7.06 -7.05 -5.13
C GLN A 257 -7.94 -5.90 -5.64
N LEU A 258 -8.28 -5.89 -6.92
CA LEU A 258 -9.12 -4.87 -7.54
C LEU A 258 -10.55 -4.91 -6.98
N LEU A 259 -11.14 -6.11 -6.87
CA LEU A 259 -12.46 -6.29 -6.28
C LEU A 259 -12.48 -5.83 -4.82
N GLY A 260 -11.49 -6.23 -4.03
CA GLY A 260 -11.33 -5.77 -2.65
C GLY A 260 -11.28 -4.24 -2.55
N TRP A 261 -10.46 -3.61 -3.40
CA TRP A 261 -10.36 -2.15 -3.45
C TRP A 261 -11.68 -1.48 -3.87
N LEU A 262 -12.36 -2.00 -4.89
CA LEU A 262 -13.64 -1.47 -5.37
C LEU A 262 -14.73 -1.61 -4.30
N LEU A 263 -14.81 -2.75 -3.62
CA LEU A 263 -15.78 -2.99 -2.55
C LEU A 263 -15.51 -2.11 -1.33
N ALA A 264 -14.25 -1.98 -0.91
CA ALA A 264 -13.86 -1.07 0.17
C ALA A 264 -14.22 0.39 -0.19
N ARG A 265 -13.89 0.81 -1.42
CA ARG A 265 -14.21 2.16 -1.92
C ARG A 265 -15.72 2.41 -2.00
N ARG A 266 -16.52 1.41 -2.39
CA ARG A 266 -17.98 1.52 -2.41
C ARG A 266 -18.54 1.63 -1.00
N ARG A 267 -18.08 0.78 -0.07
CA ARG A 267 -18.52 0.76 1.33
C ARG A 267 -18.22 2.07 2.05
N HIS A 268 -17.07 2.67 1.79
CA HIS A 268 -16.59 3.89 2.47
C HIS A 268 -16.67 5.14 1.60
N ARG A 269 -17.54 5.14 0.58
CA ARG A 269 -17.72 6.28 -0.34
C ARG A 269 -18.29 7.52 0.36
N ARG A 270 -19.14 7.31 1.36
CA ARG A 270 -19.79 8.39 2.13
C ARG A 270 -19.43 8.24 3.59
N LEU A 271 -19.23 9.37 4.25
CA LEU A 271 -19.08 9.44 5.69
C LEU A 271 -20.46 9.62 6.34
N PRO A 272 -20.68 9.10 7.56
CA PRO A 272 -21.90 9.39 8.30
C PRO A 272 -22.02 10.90 8.60
N PRO A 273 -23.22 11.46 8.78
CA PRO A 273 -23.37 12.83 9.25
C PRO A 273 -22.71 12.99 10.63
N GLY A 274 -22.03 14.12 10.86
CA GLY A 274 -21.32 14.38 12.11
C GLY A 274 -20.52 15.69 12.07
N CYS A 275 -20.01 16.12 13.22
CA CYS A 275 -19.14 17.28 13.33
C CYS A 275 -17.71 16.87 12.98
N TYR A 276 -17.22 17.22 11.79
CA TYR A 276 -15.85 16.92 11.36
C TYR A 276 -14.88 18.10 11.53
N GLY A 277 -15.36 19.18 12.16
CA GLY A 277 -14.67 20.44 12.32
C GLY A 277 -15.65 21.61 12.38
N ARG A 278 -15.12 22.83 12.32
CA ARG A 278 -15.88 24.09 12.31
C ARG A 278 -15.94 24.69 10.91
#